data_AF-A0A6P0PI00-F1
#
_entry.id   AF-A0A6P0PI00-F1
#
_cell.length_a   1.000
_cell.length_b   1.000
_cell.length_c   1.000
_cell.angle_alpha   90.00
_cell.angle_beta   90.00
_cell.angle_gamma   90.00
#
_symmetry.space_group_name_H-M   'P 1'
#
loop_
_entity.id
_entity.type
_entity.pdbx_description
1 polymer ?
#
loop_
_entity_poly.entity_id
_entity_poly.type
_entity_poly.pdbx_seq_one_letter_code
_entity_poly.pdbx_strand_id
1 'polypeptide(L)'
;MSNVNLTDDIQVSQPSQQVPLWAKAIALLALLNLTLGLFNISYVSLRDIYFRYLPAVVRVYDPIKGIEPNIQTDNYLVTVNQLVAQLPEKGLLDPTTKDLLTS
;
A
#
# COMPACT_ATOMS: atom_id res chain seq x y z
N MET A 1 -63.55 -24.32 34.62
CA MET A 1 -63.09 -24.17 33.23
C MET A 1 -61.72 -23.53 33.29
N SER A 2 -60.66 -24.32 33.11
CA SER A 2 -59.27 -23.83 33.17
C SER A 2 -58.88 -23.26 31.80
N ASN A 3 -58.47 -22.00 31.77
CA ASN A 3 -57.94 -21.36 30.57
C ASN A 3 -56.49 -21.84 30.36
N VAL A 4 -56.31 -22.74 29.39
CA VAL A 4 -54.97 -23.15 28.93
C VAL A 4 -54.46 -22.03 28.02
N ASN A 5 -53.40 -21.34 28.45
CA ASN A 5 -52.74 -20.32 27.66
C ASN A 5 -51.73 -21.01 26.74
N LEU A 6 -52.05 -21.18 25.45
CA LEU A 6 -51.23 -21.91 24.45
C LEU A 6 -49.92 -21.19 24.05
N THR A 7 -49.54 -20.12 24.76
CA THR A 7 -48.36 -19.30 24.44
C THR A 7 -47.13 -19.63 25.29
N ASP A 8 -47.23 -20.47 26.32
CA ASP A 8 -46.08 -20.83 27.16
C ASP A 8 -45.16 -21.91 26.54
N ASP A 9 -45.58 -22.51 25.43
CA ASP A 9 -44.91 -23.68 24.83
C ASP A 9 -43.97 -23.35 23.66
N ILE A 10 -43.93 -22.09 23.20
CA ILE A 10 -43.02 -21.68 22.13
C ILE A 10 -41.70 -21.17 22.75
N GLN A 11 -40.96 -22.08 23.38
CA GLN A 11 -39.54 -21.87 23.66
C GLN A 11 -38.79 -21.94 22.32
N VAL A 12 -38.66 -20.81 21.62
CA VAL A 12 -37.74 -20.66 20.48
C VAL A 12 -36.32 -20.81 21.04
N SER A 13 -35.85 -22.05 21.15
CA SER A 13 -34.46 -22.35 21.41
C SER A 13 -33.67 -21.88 20.19
N GLN A 14 -33.16 -20.65 20.22
CA GLN A 14 -32.18 -20.21 19.25
C GLN A 14 -30.98 -21.15 19.40
N PRO A 15 -30.64 -21.97 18.38
CA PRO A 15 -29.47 -22.81 18.49
C PRO A 15 -28.29 -21.86 18.70
N SER A 16 -27.56 -22.02 19.82
CA SER A 16 -26.31 -21.28 19.99
C SER A 16 -25.40 -21.75 18.87
N GLN A 17 -25.34 -20.98 17.79
CA GLN A 17 -24.63 -21.34 16.59
C GLN A 17 -23.15 -21.11 16.87
N GLN A 18 -22.57 -22.04 17.61
CA GLN A 18 -21.15 -22.02 17.93
C GLN A 18 -20.40 -22.18 16.63
N VAL A 19 -19.76 -21.10 16.19
CA VAL A 19 -18.90 -21.13 15.01
C VAL A 19 -17.78 -22.14 15.26
N PRO A 20 -17.68 -23.19 14.43
CA PRO A 20 -16.66 -24.21 14.61
C PRO A 20 -15.27 -23.60 14.40
N LEU A 21 -14.25 -24.14 15.07
CA LEU A 21 -12.88 -23.59 15.03
C LEU A 21 -12.33 -23.48 13.60
N TRP A 22 -12.66 -24.42 12.71
CA TRP A 22 -12.25 -24.36 11.30
C TRP A 22 -12.88 -23.17 10.56
N ALA A 23 -14.13 -22.81 10.88
CA ALA A 23 -14.77 -21.64 10.29
C ALA A 23 -14.08 -20.35 10.73
N LYS A 24 -13.61 -20.29 11.99
CA LYS A 24 -12.77 -19.18 12.46
C LYS A 24 -11.44 -19.12 11.72
N ALA A 25 -10.79 -20.26 11.47
CA ALA A 25 -9.55 -20.32 10.68
C ALA A 25 -9.77 -19.84 9.22
N ILE A 26 -10.86 -20.28 8.58
CA ILE A 26 -11.22 -19.81 7.24
C ILE A 26 -11.54 -18.32 7.24
N ALA A 27 -12.26 -17.82 8.26
CA ALA A 27 -12.53 -16.40 8.39
C ALA A 27 -11.24 -15.58 8.52
N LEU A 28 -10.25 -16.06 9.29
CA LEU A 28 -8.93 -15.44 9.39
C LEU A 28 -8.17 -15.46 8.05
N LEU A 29 -8.19 -16.58 7.33
CA LEU A 29 -7.58 -16.69 6.01
C LEU A 29 -8.25 -15.75 5.00
N ALA A 30 -9.59 -15.67 5.01
CA ALA A 30 -10.35 -14.78 4.16
C ALA A 30 -10.06 -13.30 4.49
N LEU A 31 -9.96 -12.96 5.78
CA LEU A 31 -9.60 -11.62 6.22
C LEU A 31 -8.18 -11.24 5.79
N LEU A 32 -7.23 -12.16 5.92
CA LEU A 32 -5.86 -11.95 5.47
C LEU A 32 -5.82 -11.73 3.95
N ASN A 33 -6.53 -12.57 3.17
CA ASN A 33 -6.61 -12.45 1.73
C ASN A 33 -7.25 -11.13 1.28
N LEU A 34 -8.35 -10.74 1.93
CA LEU A 34 -9.01 -9.46 1.68
C LEU A 34 -8.08 -8.28 1.96
N THR A 35 -7.38 -8.32 3.10
CA THR A 35 -6.41 -7.30 3.48
C THR A 35 -5.27 -7.20 2.45
N LEU A 36 -4.76 -8.35 1.99
CA LEU A 36 -3.72 -8.39 0.95
C LEU A 36 -4.22 -7.83 -0.38
N GLY A 37 -5.45 -8.14 -0.78
CA GLY A 37 -6.08 -7.61 -1.99
C GLY A 37 -6.28 -6.10 -1.93
N LEU A 38 -6.79 -5.59 -0.81
CA LEU A 38 -6.92 -4.15 -0.58
C LEU A 38 -5.56 -3.46 -0.58
N PHE A 39 -4.58 -4.05 0.11
CA PHE A 39 -3.19 -3.57 0.09
C PHE A 39 -2.67 -3.49 -1.35
N ASN A 40 -2.81 -4.54 -2.13
CA ASN A 40 -2.32 -4.64 -3.51
C ASN A 40 -2.90 -3.57 -4.45
N ILE A 41 -4.18 -3.20 -4.28
CA ILE A 41 -4.84 -2.11 -5.02
C ILE A 41 -4.37 -0.75 -4.50
N SER A 42 -4.32 -0.60 -3.18
CA SER A 42 -3.95 0.66 -2.51
C SER A 42 -2.48 1.04 -2.71
N TYR A 43 -1.62 0.05 -2.98
CA TYR A 43 -0.16 0.19 -2.92
C TYR A 43 0.38 1.29 -3.85
N VAL A 44 -0.03 1.28 -5.11
CA VAL A 44 0.49 2.23 -6.10
C VAL A 44 -0.02 3.64 -5.81
N SER A 45 -1.31 3.79 -5.50
CA SER A 45 -1.93 5.09 -5.23
C SER A 45 -1.43 5.74 -3.94
N LEU A 46 -1.10 4.95 -2.92
CA LEU A 46 -0.65 5.42 -1.62
C LEU A 46 0.86 5.18 -1.40
N ARG A 47 1.61 4.91 -2.48
CA ARG A 47 3.04 4.56 -2.42
C ARG A 47 3.83 5.59 -1.62
N ASP A 48 3.56 6.88 -1.77
CA ASP A 48 4.25 7.95 -1.03
C ASP A 48 4.04 7.86 0.48
N ILE A 49 2.85 7.44 0.93
CA ILE A 49 2.54 7.22 2.34
C ILE A 49 3.28 5.97 2.84
N TYR A 50 3.25 4.88 2.07
CA TYR A 50 3.99 3.65 2.41
C TYR A 50 5.50 3.91 2.45
N PHE A 51 6.03 4.74 1.55
CA PHE A 51 7.45 5.10 1.53
C PHE A 51 7.84 5.88 2.78
N ARG A 52 6.96 6.77 3.27
CA ARG A 52 7.22 7.59 4.46
C ARG A 52 7.10 6.83 5.78
N TYR A 53 6.09 5.98 5.93
CA TYR A 53 5.78 5.32 7.21
C TYR A 53 6.21 3.85 7.28
N LEU A 54 6.31 3.17 6.15
CA LEU A 54 6.63 1.74 6.05
C LEU A 54 7.70 1.47 4.97
N PRO A 55 8.89 2.10 5.04
CA PRO A 55 9.92 2.00 3.99
C PRO A 55 10.41 0.56 3.76
N ALA A 56 10.40 -0.29 4.80
CA ALA A 56 10.75 -1.70 4.68
C ALA A 56 9.77 -2.47 3.77
N VAL A 57 8.47 -2.15 3.82
CA VAL A 57 7.45 -2.76 2.96
C VAL A 57 7.68 -2.34 1.52
N VAL A 58 7.96 -1.06 1.28
CA VAL A 58 8.22 -0.54 -0.07
C VAL A 58 9.44 -1.21 -0.71
N ARG A 59 10.54 -1.38 0.05
CA ARG A 59 11.75 -2.04 -0.46
C ARG A 59 11.53 -3.47 -0.92
N VAL A 60 10.62 -4.20 -0.29
CA VAL A 60 10.29 -5.59 -0.66
C VAL A 60 9.25 -5.64 -1.77
N TYR A 61 8.30 -4.71 -1.77
CA TYR A 61 7.12 -4.77 -2.64
C TYR A 61 7.29 -4.01 -3.96
N ASP A 62 8.12 -2.96 -4.02
CA ASP A 62 8.47 -2.26 -5.26
C ASP A 62 9.04 -3.25 -6.31
N PRO A 63 10.01 -4.13 -5.99
CA PRO A 63 10.48 -5.15 -6.92
C PRO A 63 9.39 -6.14 -7.37
N ILE A 64 8.50 -6.55 -6.47
CA ILE A 64 7.36 -7.45 -6.81
C ILE A 64 6.41 -6.76 -7.80
N LYS A 65 6.29 -5.43 -7.71
CA LYS A 65 5.49 -4.61 -8.61
C LYS A 65 6.25 -4.14 -9.86
N GLY A 66 7.52 -4.51 -10.02
CA GLY A 66 8.37 -4.05 -11.12
C GLY A 66 8.66 -2.55 -11.09
N ILE A 67 8.55 -1.93 -9.91
CA ILE A 67 8.88 -0.52 -9.70
C ILE A 67 10.38 -0.45 -9.44
N GLU A 68 11.14 -0.25 -10.52
CA GLU A 68 12.58 -0.07 -10.45
C GLU A 68 12.94 1.41 -10.70
N PRO A 69 13.94 1.97 -9.99
CA PRO A 69 14.54 3.24 -10.37
C PRO A 69 15.07 3.14 -11.81
N ASN A 70 14.64 4.06 -12.68
CA ASN A 70 15.18 4.11 -14.02
C ASN A 70 16.57 4.76 -13.95
N ILE A 71 17.60 4.01 -14.34
CA ILE A 71 19.00 4.46 -14.37
C ILE A 71 19.15 5.79 -15.13
N GLN A 72 18.39 6.01 -16.21
CA GLN A 72 18.42 7.26 -16.96
C GLN A 72 17.82 8.42 -16.16
N THR A 73 16.76 8.18 -15.40
CA THR A 73 16.16 9.19 -14.52
C THR A 73 17.13 9.58 -13.40
N ASP A 74 17.83 8.62 -12.81
CA ASP A 74 18.83 8.91 -11.78
C ASP A 74 19.98 9.76 -12.33
N ASN A 75 20.49 9.42 -13.51
CA ASN A 75 21.53 10.21 -14.19
C ASN A 75 21.05 11.63 -14.50
N TYR A 76 19.82 11.76 -15.04
CA TYR A 76 19.21 13.07 -15.30
C TYR A 76 19.08 13.91 -14.02
N LEU A 77 18.63 13.30 -12.91
CA LEU A 77 18.52 13.99 -11.63
C LEU A 77 19.88 14.44 -11.10
N VAL A 78 20.94 13.65 -11.29
CA VAL A 78 22.31 14.07 -10.95
C VAL A 78 22.72 15.30 -11.77
N THR A 79 22.53 15.27 -13.09
CA THR A 79 22.86 16.38 -13.98
C THR A 79 22.07 17.65 -13.63
N VAL A 80 20.77 17.53 -13.38
CA VAL A 80 19.91 18.65 -12.97
C VAL A 80 20.35 19.22 -11.62
N ASN A 81 20.67 18.37 -10.64
CA ASN A 81 21.13 18.84 -9.33
C ASN A 81 22.48 19.57 -9.43
N GLN A 82 23.41 19.08 -10.27
CA GLN A 82 24.69 19.74 -10.54
C GLN A 82 24.50 21.09 -11.25
N LEU A 83 23.55 21.16 -12.17
CA LEU A 83 23.17 22.38 -12.87
C LEU A 83 22.58 23.42 -11.90
N VAL A 84 21.58 23.02 -11.09
CA VAL A 84 20.92 23.87 -10.08
C VAL A 84 21.92 24.42 -9.06
N ALA A 85 22.93 23.64 -8.67
CA ALA A 85 23.98 24.10 -7.76
C ALA A 85 24.91 25.16 -8.37
N GLN A 86 25.14 25.14 -9.70
CA GLN A 86 26.08 26.03 -10.40
C GLN A 86 25.42 27.28 -10.99
N LEU A 87 24.10 27.24 -11.22
CA LEU A 87 23.30 28.35 -11.74
C LEU A 87 23.42 29.67 -10.96
N PRO A 88 23.39 29.67 -9.61
CA PRO A 88 23.46 30.91 -8.83
C PRO A 88 24.80 31.67 -8.97
N GLU A 89 25.90 30.95 -9.18
CA GLU A 89 27.24 31.55 -9.28
C GLU A 89 27.70 31.79 -10.72
N LYS A 90 27.41 30.86 -11.65
CA LYS A 90 28.01 30.85 -12.99
C LYS A 90 27.05 31.26 -14.10
N GLY A 91 25.74 31.13 -13.88
CA GLY A 91 24.72 31.37 -14.90
C GLY A 91 24.74 30.34 -16.05
N LEU A 92 23.74 30.43 -16.93
CA LEU A 92 23.47 29.44 -18.00
C LEU A 92 24.46 29.50 -19.18
N LEU A 93 25.27 30.55 -19.27
CA LEU A 93 26.18 30.79 -20.40
C LEU A 93 27.64 30.43 -20.09
N ASP A 94 27.93 30.01 -18.86
CA ASP A 94 29.27 29.56 -18.48
C ASP A 94 29.63 28.23 -19.16
N PRO A 95 30.89 28.04 -19.62
CA PRO A 95 31.32 26.82 -20.29
C PRO A 95 31.05 25.55 -19.47
N THR A 96 31.23 25.60 -18.15
CA THR A 96 31.02 24.43 -17.27
C THR A 96 29.54 24.07 -17.12
N THR A 97 28.64 25.06 -17.23
CA THR A 97 27.19 24.84 -17.25
C THR A 97 26.71 24.29 -18.59
N LYS A 98 27.35 24.71 -19.69
CA LYS A 98 27.01 24.30 -21.06
C LYS A 98 27.35 22.83 -21.32
N ASP A 99 28.47 22.35 -20.80
CA ASP A 99 28.88 20.95 -20.93
C ASP A 99 27.89 19.98 -20.24
N LEU A 100 27.24 20.42 -19.14
CA LEU A 100 26.19 19.67 -18.45
C LEU A 100 24.85 19.59 -19.21
N LEU A 101 24.64 20.43 -20.23
CA LEU A 101 23.43 20.41 -21.05
C LEU A 101 23.57 19.52 -22.30
N THR A 102 24.80 19.17 -22.67
CA THR A 102 25.14 18.37 -23.85
C THR A 102 25.61 16.95 -23.54
N SER A 103 25.66 16.58 -22.25
CA SER A 103 25.96 15.23 -21.76
C SER A 103 24.70 14.37 -21.65
#